data_AF-D2CWP9-F1
#
_entry.id   AF-D2CWP9-F1
#
_cell.length_a   1.000
_cell.length_b   1.000
_cell.length_c   1.000
_cell.angle_alpha   90.00
_cell.angle_beta   90.00
_cell.angle_gamma   90.00
#
_symmetry.space_group_name_H-M   'P 1'
#
loop_
_entity.id
_entity.type
_entity.pdbx_description
1 polymer ?
#
loop_
_entity_poly.entity_id
_entity_poly.type
_entity_poly.pdbx_seq_one_letter_code
_entity_poly.pdbx_strand_id
1 'polypeptide(L)'
;MLAATAFFFMERSRVADEWKLSLLVSGLITGIAAVHYYYMRDFYQATGTNPIALRYIDWTLTVPLMCVEFYLITKKAGGTSGLLWRLIWASVAMLLLGYIGEAFYADQTQSWVWGALSGLAYFYIVWLVWKGEVATLAANAGGKVQTAVKALGWFVLVGWAIY
;
A
#
# COMPACT_ATOMS: atom_id res chain seq x y z
N MET A 1 -10.21 -8.24 -7.90
CA MET A 1 -10.23 -7.90 -6.46
C MET A 1 -11.16 -8.83 -5.68
N LEU A 2 -12.47 -8.89 -5.96
CA LEU A 2 -13.41 -9.75 -5.22
C LEU A 2 -13.01 -11.24 -5.14
N ALA A 3 -12.56 -11.83 -6.26
CA ALA A 3 -12.10 -13.22 -6.26
C ALA A 3 -10.88 -13.45 -5.34
N ALA A 4 -9.95 -12.50 -5.29
CA ALA A 4 -8.79 -12.56 -4.40
C ALA A 4 -9.20 -12.43 -2.93
N THR A 5 -10.21 -11.59 -2.64
CA THR A 5 -10.80 -11.49 -1.28
C THR A 5 -11.34 -12.83 -0.81
N ALA A 6 -12.14 -13.51 -1.65
CA ALA A 6 -12.65 -14.84 -1.34
C ALA A 6 -11.50 -15.84 -1.11
N PHE A 7 -10.50 -15.83 -2.00
CA PHE A 7 -9.31 -16.68 -1.88
C PHE A 7 -8.57 -16.46 -0.54
N PHE A 8 -8.24 -15.22 -0.19
CA PHE A 8 -7.49 -14.93 1.04
C PHE A 8 -8.26 -15.31 2.31
N PHE A 9 -9.58 -15.10 2.34
CA PHE A 9 -10.39 -15.52 3.48
C PHE A 9 -10.50 -17.04 3.61
N MET A 10 -10.63 -17.76 2.48
CA MET A 10 -10.70 -19.22 2.48
C MET A 10 -9.34 -19.87 2.81
N GLU A 11 -8.23 -19.30 2.35
CA GLU A 11 -6.88 -19.82 2.61
C GLU A 11 -6.35 -19.43 4.00
N ARG A 12 -7.00 -18.49 4.71
CA ARG A 12 -6.58 -18.06 6.05
C ARG A 12 -6.48 -19.22 7.04
N SER A 13 -7.34 -20.24 6.96
CA SER A 13 -7.29 -21.40 7.86
C SER A 13 -6.26 -22.45 7.44
N ARG A 14 -5.62 -22.30 6.27
CA ARG A 14 -4.67 -23.26 5.70
C ARG A 14 -3.20 -22.86 5.87
N VAL A 15 -2.94 -21.68 6.45
CA VAL A 15 -1.60 -21.19 6.78
C VAL A 15 -1.33 -21.31 8.29
N ALA A 16 -0.04 -21.33 8.65
CA ALA A 16 0.38 -21.29 10.05
C ALA A 16 -0.15 -20.04 10.76
N ASP A 17 -0.43 -20.14 12.07
CA ASP A 17 -1.17 -19.14 12.86
C ASP A 17 -0.61 -17.73 12.74
N GLU A 18 0.71 -17.65 12.73
CA GLU A 18 1.47 -16.43 12.57
C GLU A 18 1.25 -15.66 11.26
N TRP A 19 0.78 -16.31 10.19
CA TRP A 19 0.52 -15.68 8.88
C TRP A 19 -0.97 -15.38 8.68
N LYS A 20 -1.84 -15.85 9.58
CA LYS A 20 -3.30 -15.66 9.47
C LYS A 20 -3.71 -14.20 9.50
N LEU A 21 -2.95 -13.35 10.21
CA LEU A 21 -3.21 -11.91 10.24
C LEU A 21 -2.83 -11.24 8.92
N SER A 22 -1.71 -11.64 8.32
CA SER A 22 -1.25 -11.18 7.00
C SER A 22 -2.27 -11.53 5.90
N LEU A 23 -2.78 -12.77 5.88
CA LEU A 23 -3.85 -13.16 4.94
C LEU A 23 -5.16 -12.39 5.19
N LEU A 24 -5.50 -12.13 6.46
CA LEU A 24 -6.68 -11.33 6.79
C LEU A 24 -6.56 -9.90 6.26
N VAL A 25 -5.40 -9.26 6.46
CA VAL A 25 -5.13 -7.90 5.97
C VAL A 25 -5.17 -7.89 4.43
N SER A 26 -4.60 -8.89 3.77
CA SER A 26 -4.67 -9.04 2.30
C SER A 26 -6.12 -9.19 1.80
N GLY A 27 -6.95 -9.96 2.51
CA GLY A 27 -8.39 -10.07 2.25
C GLY A 27 -9.11 -8.73 2.40
N LEU A 28 -8.80 -7.95 3.45
CA LEU A 28 -9.36 -6.61 3.66
C LEU A 28 -8.96 -5.65 2.54
N ILE A 29 -7.68 -5.58 2.17
CA ILE A 29 -7.17 -4.71 1.10
C ILE A 29 -7.91 -4.99 -0.21
N THR A 30 -7.94 -6.28 -0.61
CA THR A 30 -8.62 -6.66 -1.85
C THR A 30 -10.13 -6.46 -1.79
N GLY A 31 -10.75 -6.62 -0.62
CA GLY A 31 -12.18 -6.42 -0.42
C GLY A 31 -12.58 -4.95 -0.53
N ILE A 32 -11.84 -4.07 0.16
CA ILE A 32 -12.01 -2.61 0.08
C ILE A 32 -11.85 -2.15 -1.37
N ALA A 33 -10.76 -2.58 -2.03
CA ALA A 33 -10.52 -2.26 -3.42
C ALA A 33 -11.65 -2.76 -4.33
N ALA A 34 -12.17 -3.98 -4.12
CA ALA A 34 -13.28 -4.51 -4.91
C ALA A 34 -14.51 -3.60 -4.86
N VAL A 35 -14.92 -3.17 -3.67
CA VAL A 35 -16.05 -2.26 -3.47
C VAL A 35 -15.81 -0.92 -4.15
N HIS A 36 -14.63 -0.32 -3.94
CA HIS A 36 -14.31 0.98 -4.55
C HIS A 36 -14.21 0.91 -6.07
N TYR A 37 -13.69 -0.19 -6.64
CA TYR A 37 -13.67 -0.38 -8.09
C TYR A 37 -15.07 -0.50 -8.70
N TYR A 38 -16.04 -1.08 -8.00
CA TYR A 38 -17.43 -1.06 -8.47
C TYR A 38 -18.01 0.35 -8.48
N TYR A 39 -17.82 1.13 -7.40
CA TYR A 39 -18.26 2.53 -7.37
C TYR A 39 -17.58 3.39 -8.43
N MET A 40 -16.26 3.22 -8.63
CA MET A 40 -15.51 3.93 -9.65
C MET A 40 -15.99 3.60 -11.07
N ARG A 41 -16.30 2.32 -11.35
CA ARG A 41 -16.86 1.89 -12.62
C ARG A 41 -18.21 2.57 -12.86
N ASP A 42 -19.11 2.49 -11.89
CA ASP A 42 -20.46 3.02 -12.02
C ASP A 42 -20.45 4.55 -12.14
N PHE A 43 -19.57 5.23 -11.39
CA PHE A 43 -19.32 6.67 -11.53
C PHE A 43 -18.87 7.02 -12.94
N TYR A 44 -17.84 6.34 -13.47
CA TYR A 44 -17.33 6.62 -14.81
C TYR A 44 -18.39 6.39 -15.90
N GLN A 45 -19.19 5.33 -15.78
CA GLN A 45 -20.29 5.06 -16.71
C GLN A 45 -21.37 6.15 -16.68
N ALA A 46 -21.64 6.73 -15.51
CA ALA A 46 -22.66 7.76 -15.34
C ALA A 46 -22.18 9.16 -15.74
N THR A 47 -20.91 9.50 -15.50
CA THR A 47 -20.38 10.88 -15.65
C THR A 47 -19.45 11.05 -16.84
N GLY A 48 -18.82 9.98 -17.33
CA GLY A 48 -17.74 10.03 -18.30
C GLY A 48 -16.42 10.61 -17.75
N THR A 49 -16.32 10.88 -16.45
CA THR A 49 -15.16 11.51 -15.82
C THR A 49 -14.39 10.55 -14.92
N ASN A 50 -13.07 10.76 -14.81
CA ASN A 50 -12.22 9.95 -13.96
C ASN A 50 -12.57 10.13 -12.48
N PRO A 51 -12.78 9.05 -11.71
CA PRO A 51 -13.21 9.12 -10.31
C PRO A 51 -12.03 9.37 -9.35
N ILE A 52 -11.32 10.50 -9.49
CA ILE A 52 -10.10 10.81 -8.72
C ILE A 52 -10.34 10.70 -7.21
N ALA A 53 -11.38 11.35 -6.69
CA ALA A 53 -11.67 11.32 -5.26
C ALA A 53 -11.91 9.90 -4.72
N LEU A 54 -12.71 9.08 -5.43
CA LEU A 54 -12.98 7.70 -5.02
C LEU A 54 -11.71 6.84 -5.00
N ARG A 55 -10.80 7.07 -5.95
CA ARG A 55 -9.51 6.37 -6.01
C ARG A 55 -8.62 6.73 -4.81
N TYR A 56 -8.53 8.01 -4.47
CA TYR A 56 -7.73 8.46 -3.33
C TYR A 56 -8.31 8.04 -1.97
N ILE A 57 -9.64 7.92 -1.87
CA ILE A 57 -10.30 7.31 -0.69
C ILE A 57 -9.91 5.84 -0.56
N ASP A 58 -10.00 5.07 -1.65
CA ASP A 58 -9.55 3.66 -1.66
C ASP A 58 -8.09 3.54 -1.23
N TRP A 59 -7.20 4.35 -1.80
CA TRP A 59 -5.78 4.32 -1.47
C TRP A 59 -5.49 4.70 -0.01
N THR A 60 -6.20 5.69 0.53
CA THR A 60 -6.02 6.10 1.93
C THR A 60 -6.37 4.97 2.90
N LEU A 61 -7.24 4.03 2.49
CA LEU A 61 -7.56 2.84 3.28
C LEU A 61 -6.59 1.69 2.98
N THR A 62 -6.29 1.43 1.71
CA THR A 62 -5.54 0.23 1.28
C THR A 62 -4.03 0.38 1.42
N VAL A 63 -3.45 1.55 1.16
CA VAL A 63 -2.00 1.78 1.20
C VAL A 63 -1.44 1.68 2.62
N PRO A 64 -2.03 2.30 3.66
CA PRO A 64 -1.57 2.08 5.03
C PRO A 64 -1.70 0.62 5.47
N LEU A 65 -2.74 -0.10 5.02
CA LEU A 65 -2.89 -1.54 5.27
C LEU A 65 -1.80 -2.36 4.56
N MET A 66 -1.40 -1.99 3.34
CA MET A 66 -0.24 -2.60 2.68
C MET A 66 1.06 -2.30 3.44
N CYS A 67 1.21 -1.13 4.04
CA CYS A 67 2.33 -0.81 4.93
C CYS A 67 2.33 -1.64 6.22
N VAL A 68 1.15 -1.94 6.79
CA VAL A 68 1.01 -2.87 7.93
C VAL A 68 1.56 -4.25 7.58
N GLU A 69 1.43 -4.71 6.33
CA GLU A 69 1.94 -6.01 5.90
C GLU A 69 3.46 -6.13 6.05
N PHE A 70 4.22 -5.09 5.67
CA PHE A 70 5.67 -5.04 5.91
C PHE A 70 6.01 -5.14 7.39
N TYR A 71 5.25 -4.45 8.24
CA TYR A 71 5.43 -4.54 9.68
C TYR A 71 5.10 -5.94 10.20
N LEU A 72 3.99 -6.56 9.79
CA LEU A 72 3.61 -7.91 10.25
C LEU A 72 4.67 -8.96 9.90
N ILE A 73 5.24 -8.88 8.70
CA ILE A 73 6.31 -9.78 8.24
C ILE A 73 7.60 -9.54 9.03
N THR A 74 7.98 -8.28 9.25
CA THR A 74 9.23 -7.93 9.96
C THR A 74 9.11 -7.93 11.48
N LYS A 75 7.91 -7.97 12.05
CA LYS A 75 7.66 -8.00 13.51
C LYS A 75 8.35 -9.18 14.17
N LYS A 76 8.34 -10.33 13.51
CA LYS A 76 9.05 -11.54 13.98
C LYS A 76 10.57 -11.39 14.00
N ALA A 77 11.10 -10.44 13.25
CA ALA A 77 12.52 -10.13 13.15
C ALA A 77 12.96 -9.00 14.10
N GLY A 78 12.06 -8.52 14.99
CA GLY A 78 12.32 -7.39 15.88
C GLY A 78 11.74 -6.06 15.40
N GLY A 79 10.88 -6.05 14.38
CA GLY A 79 10.18 -4.85 13.93
C GLY A 79 9.36 -4.19 15.05
N THR A 80 9.58 -2.89 15.24
CA THR A 80 8.94 -2.11 16.32
C THR A 80 7.70 -1.38 15.81
N SER A 81 6.81 -0.96 16.72
CA SER A 81 5.68 -0.09 16.37
C SER A 81 6.12 1.25 15.75
N GLY A 82 7.36 1.68 16.02
CA GLY A 82 7.93 2.87 15.37
C GLY A 82 8.14 2.69 13.88
N LEU A 83 8.46 1.48 13.41
CA LEU A 83 8.53 1.17 11.97
C LEU A 83 7.15 1.23 11.31
N LEU A 84 6.14 0.64 11.97
CA LEU A 84 4.75 0.69 11.51
C LEU A 84 4.29 2.13 11.31
N TRP A 85 4.46 2.98 12.32
CA TRP A 85 4.02 4.38 12.24
C TRP A 85 4.80 5.20 11.22
N ARG A 86 6.10 4.94 11.01
CA ARG A 86 6.86 5.59 9.93
C ARG A 86 6.30 5.25 8.55
N LEU A 87 5.99 3.98 8.31
CA LEU A 87 5.39 3.54 7.04
C LEU A 87 3.99 4.15 6.86
N ILE A 88 3.15 4.13 7.90
CA ILE A 88 1.81 4.74 7.86
C ILE A 88 1.91 6.24 7.55
N TRP A 89 2.70 7.01 8.30
CA TRP A 89 2.81 8.46 8.09
C TRP A 89 3.38 8.80 6.71
N ALA A 90 4.39 8.06 6.24
CA ALA A 90 4.90 8.23 4.89
C ALA A 90 3.83 7.95 3.84
N SER A 91 3.03 6.88 4.00
CA SER A 91 1.97 6.54 3.06
C SER A 91 0.83 7.57 3.04
N VAL A 92 0.45 8.09 4.20
CA VAL A 92 -0.57 9.14 4.32
C VAL A 92 -0.07 10.44 3.70
N ALA A 93 1.18 10.83 3.98
CA ALA A 93 1.78 12.01 3.37
C ALA A 93 1.82 11.89 1.84
N MET A 94 2.30 10.77 1.31
CA MET A 94 2.32 10.47 -0.13
C MET A 94 0.93 10.68 -0.76
N LEU A 95 -0.10 10.07 -0.19
CA LEU A 95 -1.45 10.15 -0.75
C LEU A 95 -2.09 11.52 -0.61
N LEU A 96 -1.92 12.21 0.52
CA LEU A 96 -2.45 13.55 0.71
C LEU A 96 -1.81 14.54 -0.27
N LEU A 97 -0.49 14.48 -0.43
CA LEU A 97 0.24 15.35 -1.35
C LEU A 97 -0.15 15.06 -2.81
N GLY A 98 -0.26 13.78 -3.18
CA GLY A 98 -0.73 13.37 -4.50
C GLY A 98 -2.15 13.88 -4.79
N TYR A 99 -3.06 13.70 -3.82
CA TYR A 99 -4.46 14.14 -3.96
C TYR A 99 -4.55 15.65 -4.13
N ILE A 100 -3.76 16.42 -3.38
CA ILE A 100 -3.73 17.87 -3.51
C ILE A 100 -3.31 18.26 -4.94
N GLY A 101 -2.26 17.64 -5.46
CA GLY A 101 -1.78 17.87 -6.84
C GLY A 101 -2.84 17.53 -7.89
N GLU A 102 -3.40 16.31 -7.82
CA GLU A 102 -4.32 15.80 -8.83
C GLU A 102 -5.75 16.37 -8.75
N ALA A 103 -6.26 16.67 -7.57
CA ALA A 103 -7.67 17.08 -7.42
C ALA A 103 -7.87 18.59 -7.41
N PHE A 104 -6.90 19.36 -6.91
CA PHE A 104 -7.06 20.82 -6.74
C PHE A 104 -6.16 21.63 -7.68
N TYR A 105 -5.06 21.04 -8.16
CA TYR A 105 -4.05 21.73 -8.94
C TYR A 105 -3.78 21.09 -10.31
N ALA A 106 -4.62 20.16 -10.78
CA ALA A 106 -4.40 19.38 -12.00
C ALA A 106 -3.93 20.21 -13.20
N ASP A 107 -4.61 21.32 -13.46
CA ASP A 107 -4.36 22.20 -14.62
C ASP A 107 -3.42 23.38 -14.31
N GLN A 108 -2.78 23.36 -13.14
CA GLN A 108 -1.91 24.45 -12.68
C GLN A 108 -0.44 24.04 -12.73
N THR A 109 0.44 25.00 -13.01
CA THR A 109 1.90 24.80 -13.07
C THR A 109 2.49 24.23 -11.77
N GLN A 110 1.81 24.39 -10.63
CA GLN A 110 2.26 23.85 -9.36
C GLN A 110 1.91 22.37 -9.12
N SER A 111 1.15 21.71 -10.03
CA SER A 111 0.79 20.29 -9.92
C SER A 111 2.02 19.40 -9.74
N TRP A 112 3.08 19.63 -10.53
CA TRP A 112 4.31 18.85 -10.46
C TRP A 112 5.03 18.99 -9.12
N VAL A 113 4.88 20.12 -8.41
CA VAL A 113 5.49 20.32 -7.09
C VAL A 113 4.85 19.37 -6.08
N TRP A 114 3.52 19.28 -6.08
CA TRP A 114 2.80 18.33 -5.24
C TRP A 114 3.10 16.88 -5.61
N GLY A 115 3.19 16.58 -6.91
CA GLY A 115 3.65 15.28 -7.41
C GLY A 115 5.07 14.93 -6.93
N ALA A 116 6.00 15.89 -6.97
CA ALA A 116 7.36 15.69 -6.48
C ALA A 116 7.41 15.47 -4.96
N LEU A 117 6.64 16.22 -4.18
CA LEU A 117 6.52 16.04 -2.73
C LEU A 117 5.92 14.67 -2.37
N SER A 118 4.87 14.25 -3.09
CA SER A 118 4.31 12.90 -2.98
C SER A 118 5.37 11.83 -3.32
N GLY A 119 6.09 12.03 -4.43
CA GLY A 119 7.18 11.18 -4.88
C GLY A 119 8.30 11.04 -3.85
N LEU A 120 8.66 12.11 -3.13
CA LEU A 120 9.64 12.03 -2.03
C LEU A 120 9.17 11.11 -0.91
N ALA A 121 7.89 11.19 -0.52
CA ALA A 121 7.32 10.30 0.48
C ALA A 121 7.28 8.84 -0.02
N TYR A 122 6.93 8.63 -1.29
CA TYR A 122 7.00 7.33 -1.95
C TYR A 122 8.43 6.75 -1.94
N PHE A 123 9.43 7.51 -2.38
CA PHE A 123 10.82 7.06 -2.40
C PHE A 123 11.38 6.82 -0.99
N TYR A 124 10.88 7.53 0.03
CA TYR A 124 11.21 7.21 1.41
C TYR A 124 10.69 5.83 1.83
N ILE A 125 9.46 5.45 1.45
CA ILE A 125 8.93 4.09 1.68
C ILE A 125 9.77 3.05 0.93
N VAL A 126 10.06 3.30 -0.35
CA VAL A 126 10.93 2.43 -1.17
C VAL A 126 12.28 2.24 -0.48
N TRP A 127 12.90 3.33 -0.01
CA TRP A 127 14.17 3.28 0.71
C TRP A 127 14.06 2.44 1.98
N LEU A 128 13.03 2.64 2.81
CA LEU A 128 12.80 1.84 4.01
C LEU A 128 12.75 0.34 3.71
N VAL A 129 12.05 -0.03 2.63
CA VAL A 129 11.85 -1.42 2.20
C VAL A 129 13.11 -2.06 1.61
N TRP A 130 13.88 -1.32 0.81
CA TRP A 130 15.01 -1.85 0.05
C TRP A 130 16.37 -1.72 0.73
N LYS A 131 16.54 -0.67 1.55
CA LYS A 131 17.82 -0.29 2.15
C LYS A 131 17.74 0.13 3.61
N GLY A 132 16.55 0.44 4.12
CA GLY A 132 16.34 0.89 5.49
C GLY A 132 15.97 -0.24 6.43
N GLU A 133 15.20 0.10 7.47
CA GLU A 133 14.94 -0.79 8.60
C GLU A 133 14.22 -2.08 8.22
N VAL A 134 13.28 -2.04 7.25
CA VAL A 134 12.60 -3.25 6.77
C VAL A 134 13.61 -4.21 6.12
N ALA A 135 14.52 -3.68 5.29
CA ALA A 135 15.55 -4.48 4.63
C ALA A 135 16.50 -5.14 5.64
N THR A 136 16.93 -4.39 6.66
CA THR A 136 17.80 -4.90 7.73
C THR A 136 17.11 -6.00 8.53
N LEU A 137 15.86 -5.78 8.95
CA LEU A 137 15.08 -6.77 9.68
C LEU A 137 14.85 -8.03 8.84
N ALA A 138 14.54 -7.87 7.56
CA ALA A 138 14.34 -8.98 6.64
C ALA A 138 15.62 -9.80 6.44
N ALA A 139 16.78 -9.15 6.31
CA ALA A 139 18.07 -9.81 6.19
C ALA A 139 18.45 -10.57 7.47
N ASN A 140 18.18 -10.00 8.65
CA ASN A 140 18.45 -10.63 9.93
C ASN A 140 17.59 -11.88 10.16
N ALA A 141 16.32 -11.86 9.74
CA ALA A 141 15.45 -13.03 9.83
C ALA A 141 15.77 -14.11 8.78
N GLY A 142 16.17 -13.69 7.58
CA GLY A 142 16.47 -14.60 6.47
C GLY A 142 15.28 -15.43 6.00
N GLY A 143 15.56 -16.44 5.17
CA GLY A 143 14.59 -17.44 4.73
C GLY A 143 13.30 -16.85 4.13
N LYS A 144 12.15 -17.36 4.59
CA LYS A 144 10.83 -16.96 4.06
C LYS A 144 10.52 -15.47 4.26
N VAL A 145 11.00 -14.86 5.36
CA VAL A 145 10.79 -13.44 5.65
C VAL A 145 11.51 -12.57 4.63
N GLN A 146 12.78 -12.89 4.34
CA GLN A 146 13.56 -12.16 3.34
C GLN A 146 12.96 -12.28 1.94
N THR A 147 12.52 -13.48 1.55
CA THR A 147 11.84 -13.70 0.27
C THR A 147 10.54 -12.90 0.16
N ALA A 148 9.70 -12.91 1.21
CA ALA A 148 8.44 -12.18 1.23
C ALA A 148 8.66 -10.66 1.13
N VAL A 149 9.60 -10.12 1.92
CA VAL A 149 9.93 -8.68 1.86
C VAL A 149 10.48 -8.27 0.50
N LYS A 150 11.32 -9.11 -0.14
CA LYS A 150 11.80 -8.82 -1.50
C LYS A 150 10.66 -8.77 -2.52
N ALA A 151 9.72 -9.72 -2.45
CA ALA A 151 8.57 -9.75 -3.36
C ALA A 151 7.69 -8.50 -3.19
N LEU A 152 7.37 -8.15 -1.95
CA LEU A 152 6.62 -6.93 -1.64
C LEU A 152 7.41 -5.66 -1.98
N GLY A 153 8.73 -5.67 -1.82
CA GLY A 153 9.59 -4.55 -2.19
C GLY A 153 9.59 -4.28 -3.69
N TRP A 154 9.55 -5.31 -4.53
CA TRP A 154 9.32 -5.16 -5.96
C TRP A 154 7.93 -4.65 -6.28
N PHE A 155 6.91 -5.12 -5.57
CA PHE A 155 5.55 -4.61 -5.73
C PHE A 155 5.45 -3.11 -5.40
N VAL A 156 6.09 -2.64 -4.33
CA VAL A 156 6.15 -1.21 -4.03
C VAL A 156 6.96 -0.47 -5.08
N LEU A 157 8.15 -0.95 -5.45
CA LEU A 157 9.03 -0.22 -6.37
C LEU A 157 8.47 -0.10 -7.80
N VAL A 158 7.95 -1.20 -8.35
CA VAL A 158 7.48 -1.25 -9.76
C VAL A 158 5.97 -1.09 -9.82
N GLY A 159 5.25 -1.75 -8.92
CA GLY A 159 3.79 -1.73 -8.91
C GLY A 159 3.19 -0.41 -8.44
N TRP A 160 3.87 0.38 -7.60
CA TRP A 160 3.38 1.72 -7.25
C TRP A 160 3.87 2.81 -8.20
N ALA A 161 5.01 2.63 -8.88
CA ALA A 161 5.56 3.62 -9.81
C ALA A 161 4.71 3.84 -11.08
N ILE A 162 3.66 3.05 -11.30
CA ILE A 162 2.70 3.25 -12.39
C ILE A 162 1.65 4.33 -12.07
N TYR A 163 1.56 4.75 -10.80
CA TYR A 163 0.69 5.80 -10.31
C TYR A 163 1.50 7.08 -10.13
#